data_AF-A0A642USR5-F1
#
_entry.id   AF-A0A642USR5-F1
#
_cell.length_a   1.000
_cell.length_b   1.000
_cell.length_c   1.000
_cell.angle_alpha   90.00
_cell.angle_beta   90.00
_cell.angle_gamma   90.00
#
_symmetry.space_group_name_H-M   'P 1'
#
loop_
_entity.id
_entity.type
_entity.pdbx_description
1 polymer ?
#
loop_
_entity_poly.entity_id
_entity_poly.type
_entity_poly.pdbx_seq_one_letter_code
_entity_poly.pdbx_strand_id
1 'polypeptide(L)'
;MDKFPEIDVDGEEIQGDFLAREKELMGDEFSTEHDEAITEFESKFPEVNDEADDDVAESQQVPPVTRDSEEVTQSINGVKSLNLDDSEPIKEWRQRRDLEIEEREKANAKKKEDIRKKAEQTIDDFYSNYNEKKEKHAKEVVDEQTKFTEKGATFLSRGTLWDRVDELIKEVGEVPSEGRDKTRFKEVLTKLKGKENVPGAGGYTK
;
A
#
# COMPACT_ATOMS: atom_id res chain seq x y z
N MET A 1 17.53 -14.00 -8.74
CA MET A 1 16.78 -12.98 -8.00
C MET A 1 15.34 -13.38 -8.15
N ASP A 2 14.83 -14.03 -7.11
CA ASP A 2 13.48 -14.58 -7.09
C ASP A 2 12.48 -13.44 -7.25
N LYS A 3 11.58 -13.63 -8.21
CA LYS A 3 10.69 -12.58 -8.71
C LYS A 3 9.58 -12.25 -7.70
N PHE A 4 9.38 -13.07 -6.68
CA PHE A 4 8.43 -12.86 -5.59
C PHE A 4 8.95 -13.51 -4.30
N PRO A 5 8.94 -12.81 -3.15
CA PRO A 5 9.14 -13.45 -1.86
C PRO A 5 7.92 -14.34 -1.53
N GLU A 6 8.17 -15.55 -1.04
CA GLU A 6 7.12 -16.42 -0.50
C GLU A 6 6.51 -15.77 0.75
N ILE A 7 5.19 -15.69 0.77
CA ILE A 7 4.43 -15.25 1.93
C ILE A 7 4.05 -16.53 2.68
N ASP A 8 4.60 -16.72 3.88
CA ASP A 8 4.13 -17.75 4.81
C ASP A 8 2.71 -17.37 5.23
N VAL A 9 1.74 -18.11 4.70
CA VAL A 9 0.36 -18.09 5.19
C VAL A 9 0.23 -19.25 6.17
N ASP A 10 0.53 -18.95 7.44
CA ASP A 10 0.22 -19.86 8.54
C ASP A 10 -1.29 -20.12 8.53
N GLY A 11 -1.66 -21.38 8.28
CA GLY A 11 -3.05 -21.84 8.21
C GLY A 11 -3.71 -21.93 9.57
N GLU A 12 -3.81 -20.82 10.30
CA GLU A 12 -4.75 -20.71 11.42
C GLU A 12 -6.18 -20.67 10.86
N GLU A 13 -7.05 -21.52 11.39
CA GLU A 13 -8.49 -21.53 11.11
C GLU A 13 -9.05 -20.12 11.33
N ILE A 14 -9.45 -19.48 10.22
CA ILE A 14 -9.99 -18.13 10.22
C ILE A 14 -11.45 -18.20 10.65
N GLN A 15 -11.69 -18.45 11.93
CA GLN A 15 -13.00 -18.27 12.55
C GLN A 15 -13.06 -16.86 13.15
N GLY A 16 -13.49 -15.92 12.33
CA GLY A 16 -13.70 -14.54 12.74
C GLY A 16 -13.96 -13.65 11.52
N ASP A 17 -14.91 -12.74 11.66
CA ASP A 17 -15.25 -11.76 10.64
C ASP A 17 -14.00 -10.95 10.22
N PHE A 18 -13.75 -10.90 8.91
CA PHE A 18 -12.54 -10.36 8.30
C PHE A 18 -12.28 -8.91 8.73
N LEU A 19 -13.35 -8.12 8.89
CA LEU A 19 -13.29 -6.72 9.32
C LEU A 19 -12.83 -6.56 10.77
N ALA A 20 -13.31 -7.41 11.68
CA ALA A 20 -12.93 -7.36 13.09
C ALA A 20 -11.44 -7.65 13.28
N ARG A 21 -10.90 -8.60 12.52
CA ARG A 21 -9.48 -8.97 12.56
C ARG A 21 -8.57 -7.85 12.02
N GLU A 22 -8.93 -7.23 10.89
CA GLU A 22 -8.14 -6.13 10.34
C GLU A 22 -8.14 -4.93 11.30
N LYS A 23 -9.29 -4.64 11.91
CA LYS A 23 -9.42 -3.58 12.92
C LYS A 23 -8.55 -3.81 14.17
N GLU A 24 -8.44 -5.05 14.65
CA GLU A 24 -7.58 -5.37 15.80
C GLU A 24 -6.09 -5.26 15.46
N LEU A 25 -5.70 -5.68 14.25
CA LEU A 25 -4.31 -5.68 13.83
C LEU A 25 -3.78 -4.29 13.46
N MET A 26 -4.60 -3.46 12.82
CA MET A 26 -4.18 -2.18 12.21
C MET A 26 -4.72 -0.95 12.95
N GLY A 27 -5.64 -1.13 13.91
CA GLY A 27 -6.24 -0.05 14.68
C GLY A 27 -7.24 0.79 13.86
N ASP A 28 -7.69 1.90 14.45
CA ASP A 28 -8.78 2.75 13.91
C ASP A 28 -8.37 3.60 12.68
N GLU A 29 -7.18 3.37 12.11
CA GLU A 29 -6.60 4.19 11.03
C GLU A 29 -7.21 3.88 9.64
N PHE A 30 -7.85 2.72 9.47
CA PHE A 30 -8.57 2.31 8.26
C PHE A 30 -10.11 2.34 8.40
N SER A 31 -10.62 2.68 9.59
CA SER A 31 -12.05 2.79 9.88
C SER A 31 -12.66 3.92 9.05
N THR A 32 -13.67 3.61 8.24
CA THR A 32 -14.36 4.62 7.41
C THR A 32 -15.79 4.82 7.86
N GLU A 33 -16.37 5.99 7.57
CA GLU A 33 -17.78 6.30 7.82
C GLU A 33 -18.77 5.32 7.14
N HIS A 34 -18.27 4.44 6.24
CA HIS A 34 -19.05 3.39 5.60
C HIS A 34 -19.13 2.09 6.40
N ASP A 35 -18.30 1.89 7.42
CA ASP A 35 -18.30 0.67 8.25
C ASP A 35 -19.55 0.60 9.14
N GLU A 36 -20.09 1.75 9.55
CA GLU A 36 -21.38 1.83 10.24
C GLU A 36 -22.55 1.39 9.33
N ALA A 37 -22.46 1.66 8.03
CA ALA A 37 -23.49 1.23 7.07
C ALA A 37 -23.43 -0.28 6.77
N ILE A 38 -22.23 -0.87 6.83
CA ILE A 38 -22.01 -2.31 6.64
C ILE A 38 -22.51 -3.09 7.87
N THR A 39 -22.21 -2.62 9.08
CA THR A 39 -22.73 -3.24 10.32
C THR A 39 -24.26 -3.12 10.43
N GLU A 40 -24.85 -2.01 9.98
CA GLU A 40 -26.31 -1.88 9.87
C GLU A 40 -26.89 -2.84 8.80
N PHE A 41 -26.18 -3.08 7.70
CA PHE A 41 -26.58 -4.04 6.66
C PHE A 41 -26.55 -5.48 7.18
N GLU A 42 -25.52 -5.87 7.93
CA GLU A 42 -25.40 -7.22 8.52
C GLU A 42 -26.53 -7.49 9.51
N SER A 43 -26.91 -6.52 10.34
CA SER A 43 -28.03 -6.66 11.28
C SER A 43 -29.41 -6.92 10.63
N LYS A 44 -29.53 -6.67 9.32
CA LYS A 44 -30.78 -6.90 8.55
C LYS A 44 -30.87 -8.31 7.99
N PHE A 45 -29.81 -9.11 8.10
CA PHE A 45 -29.82 -10.52 7.73
C PHE A 45 -29.72 -11.39 8.98
N PRO A 46 -30.55 -12.45 9.11
CA PRO A 46 -30.39 -13.42 10.18
C PRO A 46 -29.03 -14.11 10.05
N GLU A 47 -28.23 -14.13 11.11
CA GLU A 47 -26.97 -14.89 11.16
C GLU A 47 -27.27 -16.37 10.94
N VAL A 48 -26.67 -16.95 9.89
CA VAL A 48 -26.67 -18.39 9.69
C VAL A 48 -25.52 -18.94 10.54
N ASN A 49 -25.87 -19.63 11.62
CA ASN A 49 -24.91 -20.20 12.55
C ASN A 49 -24.16 -21.35 11.87
N ASP A 50 -22.92 -21.13 11.45
CA ASP A 50 -22.02 -22.14 10.91
C ASP A 50 -21.33 -22.87 12.07
N GLU A 51 -22.06 -23.67 12.86
CA GLU A 51 -21.44 -24.74 13.67
C GLU A 51 -22.48 -25.75 14.19
N ALA A 52 -22.27 -27.02 13.78
CA ALA A 52 -22.96 -28.27 14.13
C ALA A 52 -24.41 -28.44 13.60
N ASP A 53 -24.84 -29.52 12.95
CA ASP A 53 -24.40 -30.92 13.01
C ASP A 53 -24.94 -31.73 11.80
N ASP A 54 -24.32 -32.89 11.58
CA ASP A 54 -24.76 -33.97 10.68
C ASP A 54 -26.08 -34.60 11.19
N ASP A 55 -27.05 -34.78 10.29
CA ASP A 55 -28.18 -35.72 10.35
C ASP A 55 -29.45 -35.44 11.22
N VAL A 56 -30.59 -35.84 10.62
CA VAL A 56 -31.97 -36.11 11.12
C VAL A 56 -32.92 -35.00 11.66
N ALA A 57 -33.90 -34.68 10.80
CA ALA A 57 -35.37 -34.78 10.97
C ALA A 57 -36.15 -34.17 12.17
N GLU A 58 -37.29 -33.56 11.77
CA GLU A 58 -38.62 -33.58 12.43
C GLU A 58 -39.07 -32.37 13.27
N SER A 59 -40.03 -31.61 12.68
CA SER A 59 -41.21 -30.92 13.26
C SER A 59 -40.97 -29.79 14.28
N GLN A 60 -41.37 -28.53 14.00
CA GLN A 60 -42.71 -27.93 14.20
C GLN A 60 -42.48 -26.62 15.03
N GLN A 61 -43.02 -25.42 14.83
CA GLN A 61 -44.19 -24.85 14.13
C GLN A 61 -43.92 -23.36 13.83
N VAL A 62 -44.28 -22.88 12.64
CA VAL A 62 -44.67 -21.48 12.39
C VAL A 62 -45.95 -21.46 11.53
N PRO A 63 -46.87 -20.48 11.74
CA PRO A 63 -48.26 -20.50 11.26
C PRO A 63 -48.42 -20.35 9.73
N PRO A 64 -49.59 -20.72 9.16
CA PRO A 64 -49.73 -21.00 7.74
C PRO A 64 -49.83 -19.72 6.92
N VAL A 65 -48.80 -19.41 6.14
CA VAL A 65 -48.98 -18.66 4.90
C VAL A 65 -49.47 -19.65 3.87
N THR A 66 -50.75 -19.56 3.50
CA THR A 66 -51.33 -20.26 2.35
C THR A 66 -50.62 -19.79 1.09
N ARG A 67 -49.50 -20.41 0.78
CA ARG A 67 -48.94 -20.46 -0.57
C ARG A 67 -49.27 -21.84 -1.07
N ASP A 68 -50.42 -21.92 -1.71
CA ASP A 68 -50.92 -23.09 -2.41
C ASP A 68 -49.87 -23.50 -3.45
N SER A 69 -48.96 -24.37 -3.01
CA SER A 69 -48.04 -25.09 -3.88
C SER A 69 -48.77 -26.37 -4.23
N GLU A 70 -49.77 -26.23 -5.10
CA GLU A 70 -50.12 -27.35 -5.95
C GLU A 70 -48.90 -27.61 -6.84
N GLU A 71 -48.19 -28.68 -6.51
CA GLU A 71 -47.25 -29.35 -7.38
C GLU A 71 -48.01 -29.77 -8.65
N VAL A 72 -48.12 -28.85 -9.61
CA VAL A 72 -48.52 -29.18 -10.97
C VAL A 72 -47.26 -29.67 -11.69
N THR A 73 -46.79 -30.86 -11.30
CA THR A 73 -46.01 -31.71 -12.21
C THR A 73 -46.96 -32.23 -13.29
N GLN A 74 -47.40 -31.34 -14.19
CA GLN A 74 -47.93 -31.77 -15.46
C GLN A 74 -46.74 -32.28 -16.28
N SER A 75 -46.54 -33.61 -16.20
CA SER A 75 -45.91 -34.37 -17.27
C SER A 75 -46.63 -34.04 -18.57
N ILE A 76 -46.11 -33.07 -19.32
CA ILE A 76 -46.47 -32.87 -20.72
C ILE A 76 -45.71 -33.92 -21.54
N ASN A 77 -46.02 -35.20 -21.33
CA ASN A 77 -45.61 -36.31 -22.18
C ASN A 77 -46.45 -36.34 -23.49
N GLY A 78 -46.67 -35.17 -24.09
CA GLY A 78 -47.54 -35.00 -25.26
C GLY A 78 -47.06 -33.98 -26.30
N VAL A 79 -45.94 -33.28 -26.07
CA VAL A 79 -45.36 -32.33 -27.05
C VAL A 79 -44.01 -32.84 -27.52
N LYS A 80 -43.96 -34.10 -27.98
CA LYS A 80 -42.74 -34.71 -28.52
C LYS A 80 -42.59 -34.64 -30.04
N SER A 81 -43.46 -33.91 -30.74
CA SER A 81 -43.31 -33.70 -32.19
C SER A 81 -44.18 -32.57 -32.76
N LEU A 82 -44.20 -31.39 -32.15
CA LEU A 82 -44.51 -30.19 -32.94
C LEU A 82 -43.19 -29.75 -33.54
N ASN A 83 -43.02 -29.91 -34.86
CA ASN A 83 -41.96 -29.21 -35.60
C ASN A 83 -42.27 -27.71 -35.51
N LEU A 84 -41.95 -27.12 -34.36
CA LEU A 84 -41.92 -25.69 -34.13
C LEU A 84 -40.55 -25.24 -34.63
N ASP A 85 -40.38 -25.24 -35.94
CA ASP A 85 -39.39 -24.34 -36.52
C ASP A 85 -39.66 -22.95 -35.91
N ASP A 86 -38.69 -22.39 -35.19
CA ASP A 86 -38.81 -21.06 -34.59
C ASP A 86 -39.38 -20.11 -35.67
N SER A 87 -40.43 -19.36 -35.32
CA SER A 87 -41.04 -18.41 -36.25
C SER A 87 -39.96 -17.46 -36.78
N GLU A 88 -40.00 -17.10 -38.07
CA GLU A 88 -39.00 -16.22 -38.72
C GLU A 88 -38.61 -14.98 -37.88
N PRO A 89 -39.55 -14.27 -37.21
CA PRO A 89 -39.20 -13.14 -36.34
C PRO A 89 -38.33 -13.51 -35.12
N ILE A 90 -38.49 -14.72 -34.58
CA ILE A 90 -37.71 -15.23 -33.45
C ILE A 90 -36.29 -15.58 -33.92
N LYS A 91 -36.16 -16.19 -35.10
CA LYS A 91 -34.87 -16.48 -35.74
C LYS A 91 -34.09 -15.18 -36.00
N GLU A 92 -34.74 -14.18 -36.59
CA GLU A 92 -34.13 -12.86 -36.81
C GLU A 92 -33.75 -12.14 -35.52
N TRP A 93 -34.58 -12.22 -34.48
CA TRP A 93 -34.28 -11.60 -33.19
C TRP A 93 -33.07 -12.26 -32.52
N ARG A 94 -32.97 -13.60 -32.53
CA ARG A 94 -31.78 -14.30 -32.03
C ARG A 94 -30.53 -13.87 -32.76
N GLN A 95 -30.56 -13.81 -34.10
CA GLN A 95 -29.43 -13.35 -34.90
C GLN A 95 -29.00 -11.92 -34.55
N ARG A 96 -29.95 -10.96 -34.45
CA ARG A 96 -29.62 -9.58 -34.05
C ARG A 96 -29.01 -9.49 -32.66
N ARG A 97 -29.58 -10.23 -31.71
CA ARG A 97 -29.07 -10.29 -30.33
C ARG A 97 -27.67 -10.89 -30.27
N ASP A 98 -27.44 -12.00 -30.98
CA ASP A 98 -26.15 -12.68 -30.96
C ASP A 98 -25.06 -11.80 -31.59
N LEU A 99 -25.39 -11.04 -32.65
CA LEU A 99 -24.51 -10.02 -33.22
C LEU A 99 -24.20 -8.87 -32.24
N GLU A 100 -25.19 -8.37 -31.50
CA GLU A 100 -24.98 -7.32 -30.50
C GLU A 100 -24.13 -7.82 -29.31
N ILE A 101 -24.34 -9.07 -28.89
CA ILE A 101 -23.53 -9.72 -27.87
C ILE A 101 -22.09 -9.85 -28.36
N GLU A 102 -21.88 -10.33 -29.59
CA GLU A 102 -20.54 -10.48 -30.17
C GLU A 102 -19.80 -9.12 -30.25
N GLU A 103 -20.49 -8.06 -30.69
CA GLU A 103 -19.90 -6.71 -30.74
C GLU A 103 -19.51 -6.22 -29.33
N ARG A 104 -20.39 -6.40 -28.34
CA ARG A 104 -20.13 -6.03 -26.95
C ARG A 104 -18.98 -6.86 -26.35
N GLU A 105 -18.95 -8.16 -26.61
CA GLU A 105 -17.88 -9.05 -26.15
C GLU A 105 -16.53 -8.66 -26.76
N LYS A 106 -16.50 -8.35 -28.06
CA LYS A 106 -15.29 -7.86 -28.74
C LYS A 106 -14.81 -6.53 -28.15
N ALA A 107 -15.72 -5.60 -27.87
CA ALA A 107 -15.38 -4.33 -27.22
C ALA A 107 -14.84 -4.54 -25.80
N ASN A 108 -15.45 -5.45 -25.03
CA ASN A 108 -15.01 -5.78 -23.68
C ASN A 108 -13.67 -6.52 -23.67
N ALA A 109 -13.44 -7.44 -24.60
CA ALA A 109 -12.17 -8.13 -24.76
C ALA A 109 -11.03 -7.15 -25.06
N LYS A 110 -11.27 -6.19 -25.98
CA LYS A 110 -10.31 -5.12 -26.27
C LYS A 110 -10.00 -4.26 -25.05
N LYS A 111 -11.04 -3.82 -24.31
CA LYS A 111 -10.85 -3.05 -23.07
C LYS A 111 -10.03 -3.82 -22.04
N LYS A 112 -10.28 -5.13 -21.88
CA LYS A 112 -9.53 -5.99 -20.97
C LYS A 112 -8.05 -6.09 -21.37
N GLU A 113 -7.77 -6.21 -22.66
CA GLU A 113 -6.40 -6.21 -23.19
C GLU A 113 -5.71 -4.85 -22.96
N ASP A 114 -6.40 -3.74 -23.25
CA ASP A 114 -5.88 -2.39 -23.04
C ASP A 114 -5.56 -2.14 -21.55
N ILE A 115 -6.43 -2.59 -20.64
CA ILE A 115 -6.19 -2.50 -19.18
C ILE A 115 -4.96 -3.32 -18.79
N ARG A 116 -4.84 -4.57 -19.28
CA ARG A 116 -3.69 -5.42 -18.99
C ARG A 116 -2.40 -4.76 -19.46
N LYS A 117 -2.36 -4.28 -20.71
CA LYS A 117 -1.20 -3.61 -21.28
C LYS A 117 -0.84 -2.34 -20.51
N LYS A 118 -1.83 -1.55 -20.10
CA LYS A 118 -1.62 -0.36 -19.28
C LYS A 118 -1.07 -0.72 -17.90
N ALA A 119 -1.54 -1.80 -17.30
CA ALA A 119 -1.03 -2.29 -16.02
C ALA A 119 0.44 -2.74 -16.15
N GLU A 120 0.78 -3.49 -17.20
CA GLU A 120 2.16 -3.90 -17.49
C GLU A 120 3.08 -2.67 -17.68
N GLN A 121 2.66 -1.70 -18.49
CA GLN A 121 3.40 -0.43 -18.68
C GLN A 121 3.58 0.33 -17.37
N THR A 122 2.54 0.39 -16.53
CA THR A 122 2.60 1.09 -15.24
C THR A 122 3.61 0.42 -14.30
N ILE A 123 3.70 -0.91 -14.34
CA ILE A 123 4.68 -1.68 -13.56
C ILE A 123 6.10 -1.36 -14.06
N ASP A 124 6.32 -1.41 -15.37
CA ASP A 124 7.62 -1.09 -15.96
C ASP A 124 8.06 0.35 -15.66
N ASP A 125 7.14 1.30 -15.81
CA ASP A 125 7.36 2.72 -15.50
C ASP A 125 7.69 2.92 -14.01
N PHE A 126 7.02 2.19 -13.11
CA PHE A 126 7.29 2.26 -11.67
C PHE A 126 8.72 1.83 -11.37
N TYR A 127 9.17 0.69 -11.91
CA TYR A 127 10.52 0.18 -11.66
C TYR A 127 11.59 1.03 -12.33
N SER A 128 11.35 1.56 -13.53
CA SER A 128 12.26 2.50 -14.18
C SER A 128 12.45 3.75 -13.32
N ASN A 129 11.35 4.39 -12.91
CA ASN A 129 11.39 5.60 -12.10
C ASN A 129 12.00 5.36 -10.71
N TYR A 130 11.70 4.22 -10.08
CA TYR A 130 12.28 3.85 -8.79
C TYR A 130 13.80 3.66 -8.90
N ASN A 131 14.26 2.91 -9.89
CA ASN A 131 15.67 2.66 -10.11
C ASN A 131 16.44 3.94 -10.42
N GLU A 132 15.88 4.81 -11.28
CA GLU A 132 16.47 6.14 -11.55
C GLU A 132 16.57 6.99 -10.29
N LYS A 133 15.52 7.04 -9.45
CA LYS A 133 15.56 7.79 -8.20
C LYS A 133 16.59 7.22 -7.23
N LYS A 134 16.64 5.89 -7.11
CA LYS A 134 17.62 5.19 -6.26
C LYS A 134 19.04 5.48 -6.72
N GLU A 135 19.31 5.41 -8.02
CA GLU A 135 20.63 5.69 -8.59
C GLU A 135 21.03 7.15 -8.39
N LYS A 136 20.12 8.09 -8.66
CA LYS A 136 20.34 9.52 -8.41
C LYS A 136 20.66 9.78 -6.93
N HIS A 137 19.87 9.21 -6.02
CA HIS A 137 20.10 9.37 -4.59
C HIS A 137 21.43 8.74 -4.14
N ALA A 138 21.76 7.55 -4.63
CA ALA A 138 23.04 6.91 -4.33
C ALA A 138 24.22 7.77 -4.83
N LYS A 139 24.10 8.36 -6.02
CA LYS A 139 25.09 9.28 -6.56
C LYS A 139 25.21 10.56 -5.73
N GLU A 140 24.09 11.15 -5.33
CA GLU A 140 24.06 12.32 -4.45
C GLU A 140 24.78 12.04 -3.12
N VAL A 141 24.51 10.89 -2.49
CA VAL A 141 25.17 10.49 -1.24
C VAL A 141 26.69 10.33 -1.42
N VAL A 142 27.14 9.73 -2.53
CA VAL A 142 28.57 9.60 -2.85
C VAL A 142 29.19 10.99 -3.11
N ASP A 143 28.51 11.86 -3.85
CA ASP A 143 28.96 13.23 -4.11
C ASP A 143 29.02 14.06 -2.82
N GLU A 144 28.08 13.87 -1.88
CA GLU A 144 28.10 14.50 -0.56
C GLU A 144 29.23 13.95 0.32
N GLN A 145 29.46 12.64 0.31
CA GLN A 145 30.54 12.01 1.06
C GLN A 145 31.92 12.49 0.58
N THR A 146 32.12 12.56 -0.74
CA THR A 146 33.36 13.09 -1.33
C THR A 146 33.56 14.55 -0.96
N LYS A 147 32.54 15.40 -1.13
CA LYS A 147 32.58 16.81 -0.70
C LYS A 147 32.85 16.96 0.79
N PHE A 148 32.25 16.13 1.65
CA PHE A 148 32.48 16.16 3.09
C PHE A 148 33.93 15.76 3.44
N THR A 149 34.46 14.74 2.77
CA THR A 149 35.85 14.28 2.95
C THR A 149 36.84 15.35 2.50
N GLU A 150 36.60 15.99 1.35
CA GLU A 150 37.41 17.09 0.83
C GLU A 150 37.30 18.34 1.73
N LYS A 151 36.09 18.72 2.15
CA LYS A 151 35.87 19.81 3.12
C LYS A 151 36.61 19.50 4.42
N GLY A 152 36.58 18.26 4.91
CA GLY A 152 37.34 17.82 6.07
C GLY A 152 38.85 17.96 5.89
N ALA A 153 39.39 17.47 4.78
CA ALA A 153 40.83 17.55 4.48
C ALA A 153 41.31 19.01 4.34
N THR A 154 40.59 19.82 3.57
CA THR A 154 40.89 21.24 3.38
C THR A 154 40.75 22.01 4.69
N PHE A 155 39.69 21.78 5.45
CA PHE A 155 39.49 22.36 6.78
C PHE A 155 40.65 22.01 7.71
N LEU A 156 41.12 20.76 7.74
CA LEU A 156 42.23 20.35 8.59
C LEU A 156 43.58 20.97 8.18
N SER A 157 43.79 21.23 6.89
CA SER A 157 45.01 21.87 6.37
C SER A 157 45.04 23.40 6.50
N ARG A 158 43.90 24.04 6.79
CA ARG A 158 43.76 25.50 6.77
C ARG A 158 44.04 26.12 8.14
N GLY A 159 45.00 27.03 8.19
CA GLY A 159 45.26 27.89 9.35
C GLY A 159 45.72 27.14 10.60
N THR A 160 45.63 27.81 11.75
CA THR A 160 45.98 27.21 13.04
C THR A 160 44.84 26.35 13.59
N LEU A 161 45.11 25.48 14.57
CA LEU A 161 44.05 24.75 15.29
C LEU A 161 42.98 25.69 15.86
N TRP A 162 43.39 26.85 16.37
CA TRP A 162 42.48 27.81 16.99
C TRP A 162 41.58 28.53 15.99
N ASP A 163 42.05 28.74 14.75
CA ASP A 163 41.21 29.27 13.67
C ASP A 163 40.06 28.31 13.34
N ARG A 164 40.34 27.00 13.32
CA ARG A 164 39.37 25.93 13.08
C ARG A 164 38.35 25.80 14.20
N VAL A 165 38.80 25.88 15.45
CA VAL A 165 37.92 25.83 16.64
C VAL A 165 36.97 27.04 16.68
N ASP A 166 37.47 28.25 16.38
CA ASP A 166 36.64 29.47 16.30
C ASP A 166 35.56 29.35 15.19
N GLU A 167 35.91 28.77 14.04
CA GLU A 167 34.96 28.53 12.94
C GLU A 167 33.87 27.52 13.33
N LEU A 168 34.25 26.37 13.91
CA LEU A 168 33.29 25.35 14.36
C LEU A 168 32.30 25.90 15.41
N ILE A 169 32.79 26.72 16.34
CA ILE A 169 31.94 27.32 17.37
C ILE A 169 30.96 28.32 16.76
N LYS A 170 31.34 29.02 15.69
CA LYS A 170 30.44 29.90 14.94
C LYS A 170 29.42 29.11 14.12
N GLU A 171 29.83 28.00 13.50
CA GLU A 171 28.95 27.12 12.72
C GLU A 171 27.90 26.43 13.61
N VAL A 172 28.29 25.97 14.80
CA VAL A 172 27.38 25.36 15.80
C VAL A 172 26.40 26.38 16.39
N GLY A 173 26.72 27.67 16.36
CA GLY A 173 25.87 28.74 16.85
C GLY A 173 25.76 28.79 18.39
N GLU A 174 24.75 29.51 18.87
CA GLU A 174 24.54 29.71 20.30
C GLU A 174 23.80 28.53 20.93
N VAL A 175 24.55 27.62 21.54
CA VAL A 175 24.00 26.48 22.28
C VAL A 175 23.38 26.95 23.59
N PRO A 176 22.18 26.46 23.99
CA PRO A 176 21.55 26.82 25.26
C PRO A 176 22.54 26.71 26.43
N SER A 177 22.67 27.82 27.15
CA SER A 177 23.54 27.96 28.30
C SER A 177 22.73 27.66 29.56
N GLU A 178 22.86 26.44 30.10
CA GLU A 178 22.39 26.07 31.44
C GLU A 178 23.20 26.81 32.52
N GLY A 179 23.02 28.13 32.63
CA GLY A 179 23.69 28.98 33.61
C GLY A 179 25.20 29.17 33.43
N ARG A 180 25.80 28.75 32.30
CA ARG A 180 27.23 28.89 32.02
C ARG A 180 27.49 29.95 30.94
N ASP A 181 27.97 31.12 31.37
CA ASP A 181 28.40 32.18 30.46
C ASP A 181 29.66 31.77 29.67
N LYS A 182 29.54 31.68 28.35
CA LYS A 182 30.63 31.33 27.41
C LYS A 182 31.30 32.56 26.79
N THR A 183 30.91 33.78 27.17
CA THR A 183 31.42 35.03 26.58
C THR A 183 32.94 35.15 26.75
N ARG A 184 33.44 34.92 27.96
CA ARG A 184 34.89 34.92 28.24
C ARG A 184 35.65 33.86 27.44
N PHE A 185 35.05 32.70 27.22
CA PHE A 185 35.64 31.63 26.42
C PHE A 185 35.71 32.01 24.94
N LYS A 186 34.63 32.57 24.37
CA LYS A 186 34.61 33.12 23.01
C LYS A 186 35.67 34.23 22.82
N GLU A 187 35.84 35.10 23.81
CA GLU A 187 36.89 36.13 23.79
C GLU A 187 38.31 35.55 23.75
N VAL A 188 38.58 34.53 24.58
CA VAL A 188 39.89 33.86 24.59
C VAL A 188 40.17 33.20 23.24
N LEU A 189 39.19 32.52 22.64
CA LEU A 189 39.34 31.92 21.31
C LEU A 189 39.59 32.96 20.22
N THR A 190 38.88 34.08 20.27
CA THR A 190 39.11 35.20 19.34
C THR A 190 40.53 35.77 19.47
N LYS A 191 41.09 35.78 20.69
CA LYS A 191 42.48 36.20 20.94
C LYS A 191 43.52 35.16 20.51
N LEU A 192 43.17 33.88 20.44
CA LEU A 192 44.07 32.79 20.02
C LEU A 192 44.08 32.60 18.50
N LYS A 193 43.01 33.01 17.83
CA LYS A 193 42.87 33.04 16.37
C LYS A 193 44.08 33.71 15.69
N GLY A 194 44.62 33.07 14.66
CA GLY A 194 45.72 33.56 13.82
C GLY A 194 47.10 33.63 14.48
N LYS A 195 47.26 33.17 15.72
CA LYS A 195 48.56 33.16 16.40
C LYS A 195 49.24 31.80 16.23
N GLU A 196 50.43 31.79 15.63
CA GLU A 196 51.20 30.56 15.42
C GLU A 196 52.06 30.17 16.64
N ASN A 197 52.47 31.15 17.46
CA ASN A 197 53.33 30.93 18.63
C ASN A 197 52.59 30.57 19.92
N VAL A 198 51.29 30.23 19.85
CA VAL A 198 50.52 29.82 21.03
C VAL A 198 50.50 28.30 21.15
N PRO A 199 50.47 27.76 22.38
CA PRO A 199 50.39 26.32 22.58
C PRO A 199 49.19 25.72 21.83
N GLY A 200 49.44 24.60 21.15
CA GLY A 200 48.44 23.90 20.35
C GLY A 200 48.13 24.49 18.98
N ALA A 201 48.74 25.62 18.57
CA ALA A 201 48.49 26.23 17.26
C ALA A 201 48.80 25.30 16.07
N GLY A 202 49.89 24.52 16.19
CA GLY A 202 50.31 23.53 15.18
C GLY A 202 49.47 22.25 15.13
N GLY A 203 48.47 22.09 16.02
CA GLY A 203 47.65 20.89 16.09
C GLY A 203 48.33 19.68 16.72
N TYR A 204 47.67 18.52 16.65
CA TYR A 204 48.22 17.26 17.14
C TYR A 204 49.12 16.64 16.06
N THR A 205 50.43 16.76 16.22
CA THR A 205 51.41 15.93 15.51
C THR A 205 51.41 14.55 16.17
N LYS A 206 51.02 13.51 15.43
CA LYS A 206 51.16 12.13 15.88
C LYS A 206 52.54 11.61 15.53
#